data_AF-A0A150GRC9-F1
#
_entry.id   AF-A0A150GRC9-F1
#
_cell.length_a   1.000
_cell.length_b   1.000
_cell.length_c   1.000
_cell.angle_alpha   90.00
_cell.angle_beta   90.00
_cell.angle_gamma   90.00
#
_symmetry.space_group_name_H-M   'P 1'
#
loop_
_entity.id
_entity.type
_entity.pdbx_description
1 polymer ?
#
loop_
_entity_poly.entity_id
_entity_poly.type
_entity_poly.pdbx_seq_one_letter_code
_entity_poly.pdbx_strand_id
1 'polypeptide(L)'
;MDPNEAVRRRCALARGTWCGDYLRQVRLPARPPPRGSKECPNACSGWGNCNHDTGACDCPAGRGGPDCGLPLKRPCAHGHRNVSDPNNTVPVSSVGPNGLDMGPTIRGWTASRCFGGWRAAGSRNVGWGG
;
A
#
# COMPACT_ATOMS: atom_id res chain seq x y z
N MET A 1 -0.39 -1.65 42.52
CA MET A 1 -0.12 -2.99 41.96
C MET A 1 1.36 -3.23 42.03
N ASP A 2 1.80 -4.36 42.60
CA ASP A 2 3.21 -4.75 42.62
C ASP A 2 3.67 -5.11 41.19
N PRO A 3 4.65 -4.40 40.61
CA PRO A 3 5.20 -4.70 39.29
C PRO A 3 5.73 -6.13 39.17
N ASN A 4 6.23 -6.70 40.27
CA ASN A 4 6.78 -8.06 40.27
C ASN A 4 5.70 -9.13 40.22
N GLU A 5 4.52 -8.90 40.80
CA GLU A 5 3.38 -9.83 40.69
C GLU A 5 2.89 -9.93 39.24
N ALA A 6 2.79 -8.79 38.54
CA ALA A 6 2.38 -8.76 37.14
C ALA A 6 3.38 -9.49 36.22
N VAL A 7 4.69 -9.35 36.48
CA VAL A 7 5.73 -10.09 35.74
C VAL A 7 5.66 -11.58 36.05
N ARG A 8 5.48 -11.98 37.32
CA ARG A 8 5.32 -13.39 37.70
C ARG A 8 4.13 -14.05 37.00
N ARG A 9 3.00 -13.35 36.89
CA ARG A 9 1.82 -13.88 36.18
C ARG A 9 2.07 -14.04 34.68
N ARG A 10 2.74 -13.10 34.02
CA ARG A 10 3.07 -13.18 32.58
C ARG A 10 4.11 -14.24 32.27
N CYS A 11 5.06 -14.45 33.17
CA CYS A 11 6.19 -15.36 32.99
C CYS A 11 6.01 -16.72 33.66
N ALA A 12 4.80 -17.05 34.15
CA ALA A 12 4.56 -18.25 34.96
C ALA A 12 4.97 -19.58 34.30
N LEU A 13 4.93 -19.65 32.97
CA LEU A 13 5.29 -20.84 32.18
C LEU A 13 6.66 -20.71 31.51
N ALA A 14 7.33 -19.57 31.64
CA ALA A 14 8.66 -19.36 31.08
C ALA A 14 9.69 -20.09 31.95
N ARG A 15 10.56 -20.88 31.32
CA ARG A 15 11.70 -21.50 32.01
C ARG A 15 12.86 -20.50 32.06
N GLY A 16 13.44 -20.30 33.23
CA GLY A 16 14.56 -19.37 33.44
C GLY A 16 14.13 -17.92 33.61
N THR A 17 15.10 -16.99 33.62
CA THR A 17 14.86 -15.57 33.96
C THR A 17 14.52 -14.69 32.76
N TRP A 18 14.74 -15.19 31.53
CA TRP A 18 14.67 -14.39 30.30
C TRP A 18 13.37 -13.58 30.14
N CYS A 19 12.22 -14.13 30.54
CA CYS A 19 10.93 -13.46 30.40
C CYS A 19 10.82 -12.25 31.34
N GLY A 20 11.27 -12.40 32.59
CA GLY A 20 11.31 -11.30 33.54
C GLY A 20 12.33 -10.24 33.12
N ASP A 21 13.50 -10.69 32.64
CA ASP A 21 14.58 -9.81 32.18
C ASP A 21 14.13 -8.99 30.96
N TYR A 22 13.45 -9.61 30.00
CA TYR A 22 12.86 -8.92 28.83
C TYR A 22 11.86 -7.85 29.25
N LEU A 23 10.92 -8.16 30.15
CA LEU A 23 9.89 -7.21 30.58
C LEU A 23 10.44 -6.05 31.42
N ARG A 24 11.63 -6.20 32.00
CA ARG A 24 12.33 -5.16 32.77
C ARG A 24 13.29 -4.33 31.92
N GLN A 25 13.43 -4.63 30.63
CA GLN A 25 14.28 -3.84 29.74
C GLN A 25 13.84 -2.38 29.72
N VAL A 26 14.80 -1.48 29.90
CA VAL A 26 14.58 -0.05 29.73
C VAL A 26 14.24 0.19 28.26
N ARG A 27 13.10 0.84 27.98
CA ARG A 27 12.78 1.28 26.62
C ARG A 27 13.86 2.26 26.16
N LEU A 28 14.63 1.85 25.17
CA LEU A 28 15.56 2.74 24.50
C LEU A 28 14.76 3.79 23.72
N PRO A 29 15.23 5.06 23.70
CA PRO A 29 14.62 6.07 22.86
C PRO A 29 14.72 5.63 21.40
N ALA A 30 13.62 5.77 20.65
CA ALA A 30 13.62 5.51 19.22
C ALA A 30 14.58 6.49 18.54
N ARG A 31 15.64 5.96 17.92
CA ARG A 31 16.50 6.73 17.02
C ARG A 31 15.96 6.57 15.61
N PRO A 32 15.75 7.64 14.84
CA PRO A 32 15.42 7.49 13.44
C PRO A 32 16.56 6.74 12.75
N PRO A 33 16.25 5.79 11.85
CA PRO A 33 17.28 5.16 11.05
C PRO A 33 18.04 6.24 10.25
N PRO A 34 19.34 6.06 10.00
CA PRO A 34 20.07 6.95 9.10
C PRO A 34 19.36 6.95 7.75
N ARG A 35 19.01 8.15 7.28
CA ARG A 35 18.31 8.36 6.03
C ARG A 35 19.33 8.83 5.01
N GLY A 36 19.30 8.27 3.81
CA GLY A 36 20.10 8.78 2.68
C GLY A 36 19.78 10.23 2.32
N SER A 37 20.57 10.79 1.41
CA SER A 37 20.48 12.19 0.97
C SER A 37 19.83 12.38 -0.39
N LYS A 38 19.37 11.32 -1.06
CA LYS A 38 18.76 11.45 -2.40
C LYS A 38 17.35 12.00 -2.28
N GLU A 39 17.03 12.94 -3.17
CA GLU A 39 15.68 13.49 -3.29
C GLU A 39 14.87 12.67 -4.28
N CYS A 40 13.59 12.46 -3.97
CA CYS A 40 12.67 11.82 -4.89
C CYS A 40 11.99 12.84 -5.82
N PRO A 41 11.67 12.45 -7.06
CA PRO A 41 10.94 13.31 -7.98
C PRO A 41 9.59 13.72 -7.37
N ASN A 42 9.31 15.02 -7.41
CA ASN A 42 8.06 15.64 -6.91
C ASN A 42 7.64 15.19 -5.50
N ALA A 43 8.58 14.81 -4.64
CA ALA A 43 8.29 14.23 -3.32
C ALA A 43 7.25 13.07 -3.39
N CYS A 44 7.37 12.22 -4.41
CA CYS A 44 6.43 11.13 -4.68
C CYS A 44 4.96 11.58 -4.79
N SER A 45 4.75 12.81 -5.30
CA SER A 45 3.46 13.47 -5.50
C SER A 45 2.56 13.48 -4.26
N GLY A 46 3.14 13.33 -3.06
CA GLY A 46 2.42 13.19 -1.80
C GLY A 46 1.67 11.87 -1.61
N TRP A 47 1.83 10.90 -2.52
CA TRP A 47 1.13 9.62 -2.47
C TRP A 47 2.01 8.46 -2.01
N GLY A 48 3.30 8.51 -2.32
CA GLY A 48 4.27 7.45 -2.01
C GLY A 48 5.23 7.80 -0.89
N ASN A 49 5.99 6.80 -0.45
CA ASN A 49 7.12 7.00 0.45
C ASN A 49 8.41 7.12 -0.36
N CYS A 50 9.25 8.10 -0.05
CA CYS A 50 10.52 8.26 -0.74
C CYS A 50 11.60 7.40 -0.10
N ASN A 51 12.26 6.57 -0.90
CA ASN A 51 13.49 5.90 -0.51
C ASN A 51 14.67 6.83 -0.78
N HIS A 52 15.20 7.44 0.29
CA HIS A 52 16.27 8.42 0.19
C HIS A 52 17.67 7.82 -0.05
N ASP A 53 17.80 6.49 -0.04
CA ASP A 53 19.04 5.80 -0.38
C ASP A 53 19.15 5.54 -1.89
N THR A 54 18.02 5.27 -2.55
CA THR A 54 17.96 5.01 -4.00
C THR A 54 17.47 6.21 -4.81
N GLY A 55 16.66 7.10 -4.22
CA GLY A 55 15.95 8.19 -4.89
C GLY A 55 14.64 7.72 -5.56
N ALA A 56 14.18 6.50 -5.28
CA ALA A 56 12.97 5.92 -5.85
C ALA A 56 11.75 6.09 -4.94
N CYS A 57 10.56 6.19 -5.55
CA CYS A 57 9.30 6.29 -4.83
C CYS A 57 8.62 4.92 -4.69
N ASP A 58 8.29 4.55 -3.45
CA ASP A 58 7.45 3.41 -3.14
C ASP A 58 5.97 3.82 -3.22
N CYS A 59 5.33 3.45 -4.32
CA CYS A 59 3.95 3.86 -4.62
C CYS A 59 2.90 2.92 -3.98
N PRO A 60 1.79 3.48 -3.45
CA PRO A 60 0.68 2.67 -2.95
C PRO A 60 -0.07 2.00 -4.10
N ALA A 61 -0.82 0.95 -3.76
CA ALA A 61 -1.67 0.26 -4.74
C ALA A 61 -2.65 1.25 -5.39
N GLY A 62 -2.76 1.21 -6.71
CA GLY A 62 -3.60 2.16 -7.46
C GLY A 62 -2.85 3.35 -8.03
N ARG A 63 -1.53 3.46 -7.78
CA ARG A 63 -0.66 4.51 -8.29
C ARG A 63 0.62 3.94 -8.89
N GLY A 64 1.24 4.72 -9.75
CA GLY A 64 2.50 4.37 -10.40
C GLY A 64 3.17 5.58 -11.01
N GLY A 65 4.15 5.32 -11.87
CA GLY A 65 5.05 6.34 -12.39
C GLY A 65 6.25 6.59 -11.46
N PRO A 66 7.23 7.38 -11.93
CA PRO A 66 8.47 7.66 -11.18
C PRO A 66 8.23 8.41 -9.87
N ASP A 67 7.13 9.17 -9.78
CA ASP A 67 6.76 10.01 -8.65
C ASP A 67 5.39 9.64 -8.05
N CYS A 68 4.85 8.44 -8.34
CA CYS A 68 3.52 8.00 -7.91
C CYS A 68 2.34 8.90 -8.30
N GLY A 69 2.55 9.89 -9.18
CA GLY A 69 1.51 10.82 -9.60
C GLY A 69 0.50 10.18 -10.55
N LEU A 70 0.89 9.10 -11.24
CA LEU A 70 0.04 8.47 -12.24
C LEU A 70 -0.98 7.53 -11.58
N PRO A 71 -2.29 7.70 -11.83
CA PRO A 71 -3.30 6.77 -11.36
C PRO A 71 -3.14 5.44 -12.12
N LEU A 72 -2.69 4.41 -11.42
CA LEU A 72 -2.63 3.05 -11.92
C LEU A 72 -3.95 2.36 -11.56
N LYS A 73 -4.98 2.55 -12.39
CA LYS A 73 -6.20 1.75 -12.23
C LYS A 73 -5.77 0.29 -12.18
N ARG A 74 -6.15 -0.41 -11.12
CA ARG A 74 -6.04 -1.87 -11.03
C ARG A 74 -7.33 -2.41 -11.57
N PRO A 75 -7.48 -2.57 -12.89
CA PRO A 75 -8.57 -3.37 -13.34
C PRO A 75 -8.48 -4.73 -12.72
N CYS A 76 -9.63 -5.18 -12.29
CA CYS A 76 -9.91 -6.57 -12.13
C CYS A 76 -9.33 -7.29 -13.38
N ALA A 77 -8.33 -8.14 -13.19
CA ALA A 77 -7.58 -8.79 -14.25
C ALA A 77 -7.51 -10.30 -13.98
N HIS A 78 -7.62 -11.17 -15.01
CA HIS A 78 -7.37 -12.64 -14.93
C HIS A 78 -5.91 -13.01 -14.81
N GLY A 79 -5.01 -12.04 -14.86
CA GLY A 79 -3.60 -12.32 -14.94
C GLY A 79 -2.80 -11.34 -14.11
N HIS A 80 -1.77 -11.87 -13.47
CA HIS A 80 -0.66 -11.05 -13.03
C HIS A 80 0.06 -10.50 -14.26
N ARG A 81 0.53 -9.26 -14.18
CA ARG A 81 1.46 -8.71 -15.16
C ARG A 81 2.75 -9.53 -15.06
N ASN A 82 3.14 -10.18 -16.15
CA ASN A 82 4.45 -10.82 -16.22
C ASN A 82 5.48 -9.72 -16.44
N VAL A 83 6.36 -9.51 -15.45
CA VAL A 83 7.44 -8.50 -15.53
C VAL A 83 8.37 -8.77 -16.72
N SER A 84 8.47 -10.04 -17.14
CA SER A 84 9.27 -10.48 -18.28
C SER A 84 8.64 -10.23 -19.65
N ASP A 85 7.38 -9.77 -19.72
CA ASP A 85 6.71 -9.45 -20.98
C ASP A 85 6.79 -7.93 -21.26
N PRO A 86 7.70 -7.49 -22.15
CA PRO A 86 7.88 -6.07 -22.45
C PRO A 86 6.68 -5.45 -23.18
N ASN A 87 5.76 -6.23 -23.73
CA ASN A 87 4.55 -5.72 -24.37
C ASN A 87 3.39 -5.54 -23.37
N ASN A 88 3.47 -6.17 -22.19
CA ASN A 88 2.46 -6.05 -21.15
C ASN A 88 2.81 -4.90 -20.19
N THR A 89 2.75 -3.66 -20.68
CA THR A 89 3.15 -2.46 -19.91
C THR A 89 2.02 -1.83 -19.11
N VAL A 90 0.77 -2.14 -19.46
CA VAL A 90 -0.44 -1.59 -18.85
C VAL A 90 -1.36 -2.72 -18.38
N PRO A 91 -1.97 -2.63 -17.20
CA PRO A 91 -2.96 -3.62 -16.77
C PRO A 91 -4.19 -3.61 -17.68
N VAL A 92 -4.67 -4.79 -18.07
CA VAL A 92 -5.86 -4.97 -18.91
C VAL A 92 -7.16 -4.78 -18.12
N SER A 93 -8.05 -3.89 -18.60
CA SER A 93 -9.31 -3.52 -17.93
C SER A 93 -10.58 -3.79 -18.71
N SER A 94 -11.59 -4.38 -18.06
CA SER A 94 -12.98 -4.44 -18.57
C SER A 94 -13.77 -3.16 -18.32
N VAL A 95 -13.16 -2.14 -17.70
CA VAL A 95 -13.78 -0.83 -17.44
C VAL A 95 -13.45 0.12 -18.59
N GLY A 96 -14.48 0.72 -19.19
CA GLY A 96 -14.36 1.68 -20.27
C GLY A 96 -13.75 3.03 -19.86
N PRO A 97 -13.44 3.91 -20.82
CA PRO A 97 -12.99 5.29 -20.55
C PRO A 97 -13.97 6.08 -19.67
N ASN A 98 -15.25 5.74 -19.75
CA ASN A 98 -16.36 6.29 -18.97
C ASN A 98 -16.41 5.77 -17.51
N GLY A 99 -15.52 4.86 -17.10
CA GLY A 99 -15.52 4.30 -15.76
C GLY A 99 -16.62 3.26 -15.49
N LEU A 100 -17.35 2.84 -16.52
CA LEU A 100 -18.39 1.81 -16.43
C LEU A 100 -17.88 0.48 -17.00
N ASP A 101 -18.46 -0.63 -16.57
CA ASP A 101 -18.19 -1.96 -17.14
C ASP A 101 -18.56 -1.94 -18.63
N MET A 102 -17.66 -2.41 -19.50
CA MET A 102 -17.99 -2.62 -20.90
C MET A 102 -19.02 -3.76 -20.93
N GLY A 103 -20.24 -3.46 -21.40
CA GLY A 103 -21.42 -4.31 -21.24
C GLY A 103 -21.19 -5.80 -21.55
N PRO A 104 -21.98 -6.71 -20.92
CA PRO A 104 -21.66 -8.14 -20.84
C PRO A 104 -21.58 -8.90 -22.16
N THR A 105 -22.06 -8.30 -23.24
CA THR A 105 -22.17 -8.88 -24.59
C THR A 105 -21.08 -8.36 -25.54
N ILE A 106 -20.28 -7.38 -25.13
CA ILE A 106 -19.19 -6.87 -25.96
C ILE A 106 -18.09 -7.94 -26.03
N ARG A 107 -17.76 -8.37 -27.26
CA ARG A 107 -16.75 -9.40 -27.49
C ARG A 107 -15.39 -8.87 -27.02
N GLY A 108 -14.89 -9.42 -25.92
CA GLY A 108 -13.71 -8.97 -25.18
C GLY A 108 -13.51 -9.79 -23.91
N TRP A 109 -12.50 -9.45 -23.10
CA TRP A 109 -12.06 -10.23 -21.95
C TRP A 109 -12.93 -9.97 -20.70
N THR A 110 -13.60 -11.01 -20.20
CA THR A 110 -14.78 -10.90 -19.32
C THR A 110 -14.63 -11.40 -17.88
N ALA A 111 -13.56 -12.11 -17.54
CA ALA A 111 -13.65 -12.94 -16.34
C ALA A 111 -13.48 -12.16 -15.00
N SER A 112 -13.23 -10.85 -15.03
CA SER A 112 -12.82 -10.07 -13.85
C SER A 112 -13.77 -8.91 -13.72
N ARG A 113 -15.04 -9.25 -13.60
CA ARG A 113 -15.99 -8.37 -12.93
C ARG A 113 -15.68 -8.55 -11.46
N CYS A 114 -14.92 -7.66 -10.84
CA CYS A 114 -14.88 -7.66 -9.38
C CYS A 114 -16.30 -7.37 -8.91
N PHE A 115 -17.05 -8.41 -8.56
CA PHE A 115 -18.34 -8.28 -7.91
C PHE A 115 -18.09 -7.90 -6.45
N GLY A 116 -17.65 -6.65 -6.27
CA GLY A 116 -17.53 -5.98 -4.99
C GLY A 116 -17.97 -4.56 -5.27
N GLY A 117 -19.18 -4.20 -4.84
CA GLY A 117 -19.80 -2.91 -5.11
C GLY A 117 -19.00 -1.78 -4.46
N TRP A 118 -17.94 -1.33 -5.12
CA TRP A 118 -17.42 0.02 -4.92
C TRP A 118 -18.26 0.91 -5.80
N ARG A 119 -19.20 1.64 -5.18
CA ARG A 119 -19.61 2.91 -5.78
C ARG A 119 -18.33 3.69 -6.00
N ALA A 120 -17.91 3.83 -7.26
CA ALA A 120 -16.99 4.88 -7.62
C ALA A 120 -17.61 6.15 -7.04
N ALA A 121 -16.99 6.71 -6.00
CA ALA A 121 -17.29 8.05 -5.56
C ALA A 121 -17.05 8.91 -6.80
N GLY A 122 -18.15 9.27 -7.45
CA GLY A 122 -18.13 9.82 -8.78
C GLY A 122 -17.20 11.02 -8.83
N SER A 123 -16.61 11.21 -10.00
CA SER A 123 -16.28 12.53 -10.50
C SER A 123 -17.55 13.38 -10.54
N ARG A 124 -17.99 13.87 -9.38
CA ARG A 124 -18.84 15.04 -9.28
C ARG A 124 -17.91 16.16 -8.89
N ASN A 125 -17.76 17.12 -9.80
CA ASN A 125 -17.38 18.48 -9.46
C ASN A 125 -18.24 18.91 -8.26
N VAL A 126 -17.66 18.96 -7.07
CA VAL A 126 -18.15 19.77 -5.97
C VAL A 126 -17.09 20.82 -5.75
N GLY A 127 -17.37 21.99 -6.32
CA GLY A 127 -16.61 23.20 -6.05
C GLY A 127 -16.62 23.48 -4.56
N TRP A 128 -15.45 23.86 -4.06
CA TRP A 128 -15.32 24.54 -2.78
C TRP A 128 -15.86 25.97 -2.96
N GLY A 129 -16.85 26.35 -2.16
CA GLY A 129 -17.33 27.73 -2.08
C GLY A 129 -18.64 27.86 -1.29
N GLY A 130 -18.59 28.60 -0.17
CA GLY A 130 -19.74 29.07 0.59
C GLY A 130 -19.89 28.44 1.97
#